data_AF-A0A679I5E1-F1
#
_entry.id   AF-A0A679I5E1-F1
#
_cell.length_a   1.000
_cell.length_b   1.000
_cell.length_c   1.000
_cell.angle_alpha   90.00
_cell.angle_beta   90.00
_cell.angle_gamma   90.00
#
_symmetry.space_group_name_H-M   'P 1'
#
loop_
_entity.id
_entity.type
_entity.pdbx_description
1 polymer ?
#
loop_
_entity_poly.entity_id
_entity_poly.type
_entity_poly.pdbx_seq_one_letter_code
_entity_poly.pdbx_strand_id
1 'polypeptide(L)'
;MSGLVSKYVTIAQAGATILRVRWLSRRRKLPQVLAILSRAATVTVGSRTRIDDAVYYTDRWLELFPFQARGNCFPRTLALYSIARRAGYPVQFHCGVRRRGSGLDGHAWLTLNGSAFYEMNEDWKSFTVTFSYTV
;
A
#
# COMPACT_ATOMS: atom_id res chain seq x y z
N MET A 1 25.45 2.77 14.57
CA MET A 1 25.46 2.00 13.31
C MET A 1 24.77 2.87 12.25
N SER A 2 25.50 3.19 11.19
CA SER A 2 25.37 4.37 10.33
C SER A 2 24.01 4.49 9.61
N GLY A 3 23.43 5.70 9.60
CA GLY A 3 22.12 5.99 8.98
C GLY A 3 22.01 5.59 7.49
N LEU A 4 23.13 5.38 6.81
CA LEU A 4 23.18 4.84 5.45
C LEU A 4 22.66 3.39 5.38
N VAL A 5 23.03 2.52 6.33
CA VAL A 5 22.59 1.12 6.36
C VAL A 5 21.06 1.05 6.53
N SER A 6 20.50 1.89 7.39
CA SER A 6 19.04 1.98 7.57
C SER A 6 18.30 2.41 6.31
N LYS A 7 18.89 3.34 5.52
CA LYS A 7 18.32 3.77 4.24
C LYS A 7 18.29 2.63 3.21
N TYR A 8 19.42 1.95 3.00
CA TYR A 8 19.49 0.83 2.06
C TYR A 8 18.57 -0.34 2.45
N VAL A 9 18.43 -0.61 3.74
CA VAL A 9 17.47 -1.60 4.25
C VAL A 9 16.04 -1.20 3.89
N THR A 10 15.67 0.07 4.07
CA THR A 10 14.31 0.56 3.73
C THR A 10 14.04 0.49 2.22
N ILE A 11 15.03 0.86 1.39
CA ILE A 11 14.97 0.74 -0.08
C ILE A 11 14.75 -0.72 -0.49
N ALA A 12 15.54 -1.64 0.04
CA ALA A 12 15.45 -3.06 -0.26
C ALA A 12 14.12 -3.66 0.22
N GLN A 13 13.65 -3.27 1.41
CA GLN A 13 12.36 -3.69 1.95
C GLN A 13 11.18 -3.22 1.11
N ALA A 14 11.20 -1.98 0.61
CA ALA A 14 10.18 -1.45 -0.29
C ALA A 14 10.14 -2.27 -1.60
N GLY A 15 11.29 -2.46 -2.25
CA GLY A 15 11.40 -3.28 -3.47
C GLY A 15 10.95 -4.73 -3.27
N ALA A 16 11.41 -5.39 -2.19
CA ALA A 16 11.01 -6.75 -1.86
C ALA A 16 9.50 -6.86 -1.58
N THR A 17 8.90 -5.85 -0.93
CA THR A 17 7.45 -5.80 -0.68
C THR A 17 6.68 -5.67 -1.99
N ILE A 18 7.13 -4.81 -2.90
CA ILE A 18 6.51 -4.65 -4.22
C ILE A 18 6.58 -5.96 -5.03
N LEU A 19 7.75 -6.62 -5.05
CA LEU A 19 7.91 -7.92 -5.74
C LEU A 19 7.01 -8.99 -5.11
N ARG A 20 6.92 -9.03 -3.78
CA ARG A 20 6.03 -9.96 -3.06
C ARG A 20 4.56 -9.70 -3.38
N VAL A 21 4.13 -8.45 -3.38
CA VAL A 21 2.76 -8.03 -3.76
C VAL A 21 2.48 -8.43 -5.21
N ARG A 22 3.41 -8.22 -6.13
CA ARG A 22 3.29 -8.63 -7.54
C ARG A 22 3.09 -10.13 -7.67
N TRP A 23 3.94 -10.89 -7.00
CA TRP A 23 3.89 -12.34 -7.07
C TRP A 23 2.61 -12.90 -6.44
N LEU A 24 2.21 -12.40 -5.27
CA LEU A 24 0.98 -12.81 -4.60
C LEU A 24 -0.26 -12.46 -5.41
N SER A 25 -0.34 -11.25 -5.96
CA SER A 25 -1.48 -10.79 -6.76
C SER A 25 -1.63 -11.56 -8.07
N ARG A 26 -0.54 -12.12 -8.61
CA ARG A 26 -0.59 -13.01 -9.79
C ARG A 26 -1.04 -14.43 -9.47
N ARG A 27 -0.94 -14.88 -8.22
CA ARG A 27 -1.17 -16.28 -7.84
C ARG A 27 -2.36 -16.52 -6.90
N ARG A 28 -2.92 -15.48 -6.29
CA ARG A 28 -3.93 -15.60 -5.22
C ARG A 28 -5.07 -14.60 -5.41
N LYS A 29 -6.23 -14.91 -4.83
CA LYS A 29 -7.37 -13.99 -4.75
C LYS A 29 -7.07 -12.88 -3.73
N LEU A 30 -7.59 -11.68 -3.96
CA LEU A 30 -7.31 -10.48 -3.16
C LEU A 30 -7.43 -10.68 -1.63
N PRO A 31 -8.47 -11.35 -1.08
CA PRO A 31 -8.58 -11.53 0.37
C PRO A 31 -7.44 -12.37 0.97
N GLN A 32 -6.93 -13.35 0.21
CA GLN A 32 -5.81 -14.18 0.66
C GLN A 32 -4.50 -13.40 0.66
N VAL A 33 -4.31 -12.51 -0.31
CA VAL A 33 -3.15 -11.61 -0.34
C VAL A 33 -3.17 -10.73 0.90
N LEU A 34 -4.30 -10.08 1.18
CA LEU A 34 -4.45 -9.20 2.33
C LEU A 34 -4.26 -9.93 3.67
N ALA A 35 -4.79 -11.16 3.80
CA ALA A 35 -4.57 -11.99 4.98
C ALA A 35 -3.09 -12.36 5.19
N ILE A 36 -2.35 -12.64 4.11
CA ILE A 36 -0.91 -12.92 4.18
C ILE A 36 -0.12 -11.65 4.55
N LEU A 37 -0.53 -10.50 4.02
CA LEU A 37 0.13 -9.21 4.30
C LEU A 37 -0.18 -8.70 5.71
N SER A 38 -1.38 -8.95 6.24
CA SER A 38 -1.78 -8.56 7.58
C SER A 38 -1.12 -9.41 8.67
N ARG A 39 -0.86 -10.70 8.39
CA ARG A 39 -0.26 -11.63 9.36
C ARG A 39 1.19 -11.30 9.72
N ALA A 40 1.85 -10.47 8.93
CA ALA A 40 3.19 -9.96 9.24
C ALA A 40 3.17 -8.74 10.18
N ALA A 41 2.00 -8.31 10.67
CA ALA A 41 1.88 -7.19 11.60
C ALA A 41 2.55 -7.51 12.94
N THR A 42 3.78 -7.04 13.13
CA THR A 42 4.43 -7.07 14.42
C THR A 42 3.85 -5.95 15.28
N VAL A 43 3.53 -6.23 16.55
CA VAL A 43 3.18 -5.21 17.57
C VAL A 43 4.45 -4.44 17.94
N THR A 44 5.03 -3.74 16.98
CA THR A 44 6.18 -2.87 17.20
C THR A 44 5.76 -1.51 16.72
N VAL A 45 5.64 -0.55 17.65
CA VAL A 45 5.32 0.84 17.33
C VAL A 45 6.44 1.38 16.43
N GLY A 46 6.19 1.39 15.12
CA GLY A 46 7.13 1.90 14.14
C GLY A 46 7.21 3.43 14.23
N SER A 47 8.43 3.98 14.24
CA SER A 47 8.64 5.42 14.12
C SER A 47 8.04 5.92 12.81
N ARG A 48 7.24 7.01 12.86
CA ARG A 48 6.56 7.61 11.72
C ARG A 48 7.53 7.97 10.58
N THR A 49 8.73 8.44 10.92
CA THR A 49 9.81 8.74 9.97
C THR A 49 10.20 7.53 9.12
N ARG A 50 10.17 6.31 9.67
CA ARG A 50 10.48 5.08 8.91
C ARG A 50 9.38 4.72 7.91
N ILE A 51 8.14 5.12 8.16
CA ILE A 51 7.04 4.94 7.21
C ILE A 51 7.13 5.98 6.09
N ASP A 52 7.44 7.23 6.42
CA ASP A 52 7.62 8.29 5.42
C ASP A 52 8.70 7.88 4.37
N ASP A 53 9.84 7.39 4.84
CA ASP A 53 10.90 6.86 3.97
C ASP A 53 10.40 5.67 3.13
N ALA A 54 9.67 4.74 3.74
CA ALA A 54 9.15 3.57 3.05
C ALA A 54 8.09 3.94 1.99
N VAL A 55 7.26 4.95 2.24
CA VAL A 55 6.31 5.52 1.26
C VAL A 55 7.09 6.12 0.10
N TYR A 56 8.07 6.99 0.39
CA TYR A 56 8.91 7.62 -0.62
C TYR A 56 9.58 6.59 -1.54
N TYR A 57 10.23 5.57 -0.97
CA TYR A 57 10.89 4.55 -1.77
C TYR A 57 9.91 3.64 -2.51
N THR A 58 8.73 3.36 -1.94
CA THR A 58 7.67 2.62 -2.65
C THR A 58 7.24 3.36 -3.91
N ASP A 59 7.04 4.67 -3.82
CA ASP A 59 6.65 5.51 -4.96
C ASP A 59 7.74 5.54 -6.03
N ARG A 60 9.02 5.71 -5.63
CA ARG A 60 10.16 5.65 -6.56
C ARG A 60 10.30 4.30 -7.27
N TRP A 61 10.11 3.18 -6.56
CA TRP A 61 10.15 1.86 -7.19
C TRP A 61 9.02 1.65 -8.20
N LEU A 62 7.83 2.19 -7.94
CA LEU A 62 6.69 2.07 -8.84
C LEU A 62 6.79 2.99 -10.06
N GLU A 63 7.49 4.13 -9.95
CA GLU A 63 7.87 4.96 -11.10
C GLU A 63 8.87 4.26 -12.01
N LEU A 64 9.86 3.57 -11.44
CA LEU A 64 10.87 2.82 -12.21
C LEU A 64 10.30 1.52 -12.81
N PHE A 65 9.38 0.87 -12.11
CA PHE A 65 8.81 -0.43 -12.50
C PHE A 65 7.27 -0.40 -12.43
N PRO A 66 6.60 0.32 -13.35
CA PRO A 66 5.16 0.42 -13.36
C PRO A 66 4.49 -0.95 -13.58
N PHE A 67 3.36 -1.18 -12.91
CA PHE A 67 2.63 -2.44 -12.95
C PHE A 67 1.61 -2.51 -14.09
N GLN A 68 1.00 -1.37 -14.44
CA GLN A 68 0.01 -1.25 -15.51
C GLN A 68 -0.06 0.18 -16.05
N ALA A 69 -0.42 0.32 -17.32
CA ALA A 69 -0.61 1.61 -17.99
C ALA A 69 -1.77 2.45 -17.39
N ARG A 70 -2.71 1.84 -16.65
CA ARG A 70 -3.86 2.52 -16.03
C ARG A 70 -3.62 2.96 -14.57
N GLY A 71 -2.39 2.81 -14.06
CA GLY A 71 -1.99 3.35 -12.75
C GLY A 71 -1.42 2.30 -11.79
N ASN A 72 -0.61 2.78 -10.84
CA ASN A 72 0.06 1.97 -9.82
C ASN A 72 -0.67 1.98 -8.47
N CYS A 73 -1.88 2.55 -8.38
CA CYS A 73 -2.60 2.74 -7.12
C CYS A 73 -2.80 1.41 -6.36
N PHE A 74 -3.22 0.35 -7.06
CA PHE A 74 -3.46 -0.94 -6.42
C PHE A 74 -2.21 -1.60 -5.79
N PRO A 75 -1.10 -1.83 -6.53
CA PRO A 75 0.12 -2.40 -5.94
C PRO A 75 0.77 -1.45 -4.92
N ARG A 76 0.66 -0.13 -5.11
CA ARG A 76 1.10 0.87 -4.12
C ARG A 76 0.39 0.68 -2.79
N THR A 77 -0.94 0.73 -2.80
CA THR A 77 -1.76 0.65 -1.60
C THR A 77 -1.57 -0.70 -0.90
N LEU A 78 -1.38 -1.80 -1.63
CA LEU A 78 -1.03 -3.10 -1.04
C LEU A 78 0.36 -3.14 -0.40
N ALA A 79 1.36 -2.53 -1.03
CA ALA A 79 2.70 -2.45 -0.47
C ALA A 79 2.69 -1.60 0.81
N LEU A 80 2.03 -0.44 0.77
CA LEU A 80 1.85 0.44 1.93
C LEU A 80 1.06 -0.26 3.04
N TYR A 81 0.02 -1.03 2.71
CA TYR A 81 -0.74 -1.82 3.69
C TYR A 81 0.20 -2.77 4.44
N SER A 82 0.99 -3.54 3.70
CA SER A 82 1.97 -4.46 4.29
C SER A 82 3.00 -3.74 5.16
N ILE A 83 3.55 -2.61 4.70
CA ILE A 83 4.55 -1.84 5.44
C ILE A 83 3.95 -1.26 6.72
N ALA A 84 2.78 -0.62 6.62
CA ALA A 84 2.10 -0.01 7.75
C ALA A 84 1.67 -1.04 8.79
N ARG A 85 1.10 -2.17 8.36
CA ARG A 85 0.76 -3.29 9.25
C ARG A 85 1.99 -3.84 9.95
N ARG A 86 3.10 -4.07 9.23
CA ARG A 86 4.39 -4.51 9.82
C ARG A 86 4.98 -3.53 10.82
N ALA A 87 4.69 -2.24 10.65
CA ALA A 87 5.06 -1.16 11.56
C ALA A 87 4.05 -0.94 12.70
N GLY A 88 3.05 -1.82 12.86
CA GLY A 88 2.09 -1.81 13.96
C GLY A 88 0.90 -0.86 13.78
N TYR A 89 0.74 -0.23 12.61
CA TYR A 89 -0.38 0.68 12.37
C TYR A 89 -1.64 -0.11 12.01
N PRO A 90 -2.79 0.13 12.68
CA PRO A 90 -4.05 -0.54 12.40
C PRO A 90 -4.73 0.06 11.15
N VAL A 91 -4.02 0.10 10.03
CA VAL A 91 -4.56 0.60 8.76
C VAL A 91 -5.63 -0.34 8.20
N GLN A 92 -6.62 0.24 7.57
CA GLN A 92 -7.68 -0.44 6.83
C GLN A 92 -7.44 -0.26 5.33
N PHE A 93 -7.71 -1.30 4.56
CA PHE A 93 -7.55 -1.29 3.12
C PHE A 93 -8.92 -1.14 2.45
N HIS A 94 -9.04 -0.22 1.51
CA HIS A 94 -10.27 0.02 0.77
C HIS A 94 -10.00 -0.05 -0.74
N CYS A 95 -10.93 -0.62 -1.47
CA CYS A 95 -11.05 -0.49 -2.92
C CYS A 95 -12.40 0.12 -3.25
N GLY A 96 -12.41 1.00 -4.24
CA GLY A 96 -13.62 1.60 -4.74
C GLY A 96 -13.56 1.87 -6.23
N VAL A 97 -14.73 2.18 -6.78
CA VAL A 97 -14.87 2.56 -8.18
C VAL A 97 -15.62 3.87 -8.29
N ARG A 98 -15.30 4.64 -9.32
CA ARG A 98 -16.01 5.87 -9.69
C ARG A 98 -16.29 5.82 -11.18
N ARG A 99 -17.47 6.29 -11.59
CA ARG A 99 -17.78 6.44 -13.01
C ARG A 99 -17.05 7.67 -13.57
N ARG A 100 -16.37 7.51 -14.70
CA ARG A 100 -15.72 8.61 -15.42
C ARG A 100 -16.09 8.52 -16.89
N GLY A 101 -16.98 9.41 -17.33
CA GLY A 101 -17.54 9.37 -18.69
C GLY A 101 -18.24 8.03 -18.98
N SER A 102 -17.82 7.36 -20.05
CA SER A 102 -18.30 6.01 -20.42
C SER A 102 -17.55 4.87 -19.68
N GLY A 103 -16.55 5.18 -18.86
CA GLY A 103 -15.72 4.21 -18.17
C GLY A 103 -15.95 4.12 -16.65
N LEU A 104 -15.32 3.12 -16.05
CA LEU A 104 -15.20 2.92 -14.60
C LEU A 104 -13.71 3.05 -14.22
N ASP A 105 -13.41 4.00 -13.34
CA ASP A 105 -12.10 4.16 -12.72
C ASP A 105 -12.09 3.41 -11.39
N GLY A 106 -11.07 2.59 -11.16
CA GLY A 106 -10.85 1.92 -9.87
C GLY A 106 -9.74 2.62 -9.08
N HIS A 107 -9.92 2.74 -7.77
CA HIS A 107 -8.88 3.25 -6.86
C HIS A 107 -8.82 2.37 -5.61
N ALA A 108 -7.63 2.29 -5.03
CA ALA A 108 -7.40 1.62 -3.76
C ALA A 108 -6.67 2.58 -2.83
N TRP A 109 -7.13 2.69 -1.59
CA TRP A 109 -6.55 3.60 -0.60
C TRP A 109 -6.51 2.96 0.78
N LEU A 110 -5.71 3.58 1.66
CA LEU A 110 -5.64 3.21 3.07
C LEU A 110 -6.32 4.25 3.95
N THR A 111 -6.93 3.78 5.03
CA THR A 111 -7.32 4.66 6.13
C THR A 111 -6.67 4.23 7.44
N LEU A 112 -6.38 5.20 8.30
CA LEU A 112 -5.96 5.02 9.68
C LEU A 112 -6.91 5.83 10.56
N ASN A 113 -7.63 5.16 11.46
CA ASN A 113 -8.65 5.79 12.31
C ASN A 113 -9.70 6.60 11.50
N GLY A 114 -10.09 6.11 10.32
CA GLY A 114 -11.06 6.76 9.43
C GLY A 114 -10.51 7.89 8.56
N SER A 115 -9.25 8.30 8.75
CA SER A 115 -8.58 9.31 7.93
C SER A 115 -7.71 8.66 6.86
N ALA A 116 -7.62 9.27 5.68
CA ALA A 116 -6.75 8.78 4.61
C ALA A 116 -5.29 8.70 5.08
N PHE A 117 -4.62 7.60 4.71
CA PHE A 117 -3.26 7.31 5.14
C PHE A 117 -2.30 7.31 3.94
N TYR A 118 -1.49 8.37 3.81
CA TYR A 118 -0.54 8.58 2.71
C TYR A 118 -1.15 8.55 1.29
N GLU A 119 -2.38 9.06 1.16
CA GLU A 119 -2.98 9.39 -0.12
C GLU A 119 -2.61 10.82 -0.53
N MET A 120 -2.25 11.02 -1.80
CA MET A 120 -1.77 12.31 -2.31
C MET A 120 -2.88 13.36 -2.48
N ASN A 121 -4.14 12.92 -2.57
CA ASN A 121 -5.30 13.77 -2.82
C ASN A 121 -6.54 13.24 -2.09
N GLU A 122 -7.54 14.10 -1.92
CA GLU A 122 -8.83 13.71 -1.32
C GLU A 122 -9.80 13.03 -2.30
N ASP A 123 -9.32 12.73 -3.52
CA ASP A 123 -10.14 12.15 -4.59
C ASP A 123 -10.81 10.84 -4.18
N TRP A 124 -10.20 10.10 -3.24
CA TRP A 124 -10.76 8.87 -2.67
C TRP A 124 -12.17 9.03 -2.11
N LYS A 125 -12.55 10.23 -1.62
CA LYS A 125 -13.91 10.51 -1.11
C LYS A 125 -15.00 10.39 -2.18
N SER A 126 -14.62 10.54 -3.46
CA SER A 126 -15.55 10.45 -4.59
C SER A 126 -15.72 9.02 -5.14
N PHE A 127 -14.97 8.05 -4.61
CA PHE A 127 -15.09 6.65 -5.00
C PHE A 127 -16.13 5.95 -4.12
N THR A 128 -16.98 5.14 -4.76
CA THR A 128 -17.87 4.23 -4.04
C THR A 128 -17.06 3.00 -3.63
N VAL A 129 -16.98 2.74 -2.32
CA VAL A 129 -16.30 1.56 -1.77
C VAL A 129 -17.01 0.30 -2.23
N THR A 130 -16.28 -0.60 -2.89
CA THR A 130 -16.77 -1.92 -3.30
C THR A 130 -16.22 -3.04 -2.42
N PHE A 131 -15.07 -2.81 -1.80
CA PHE A 131 -14.43 -3.77 -0.91
C PHE A 131 -13.66 -3.03 0.18
N SER A 132 -13.77 -3.51 1.40
CA SER A 132 -12.95 -3.06 2.53
C SER A 132 -12.44 -4.26 3.30
N TYR A 133 -11.21 -4.17 3.78
CA TYR A 133 -10.58 -5.19 4.59
C TYR A 133 -9.96 -4.57 5.83
N THR A 134 -10.46 -5.06 6.97
CA THR A 134 -10.03 -4.71 8.32
C THR A 134 -9.71 -6.00 9.04
N VAL A 135 -8.70 -5.97 9.91
CA VAL A 135 -8.20 -7.12 10.67
C VAL A 135 -8.13 -6.76 12.13
#